data_AF-A0A4Q2YUK6-F1
#
_entry.id   AF-A0A4Q2YUK6-F1
#
_cell.length_a   1.000
_cell.length_b   1.000
_cell.length_c   1.000
_cell.angle_alpha   90.00
_cell.angle_beta   90.00
_cell.angle_gamma   90.00
#
_symmetry.space_group_name_H-M   'P 1'
#
loop_
_entity.id
_entity.type
_entity.pdbx_description
1 polymer ?
#
loop_
_entity_poly.entity_id
_entity_poly.type
_entity_poly.pdbx_seq_one_letter_code
_entity_poly.pdbx_strand_id
1 'polypeptide(L)'
;MMIASFLRRLVRHRGASISITTTFGMTMLIGSAAFAVDLGSLYLDRRKLQGIADAAAMAAAGRPGEEQTAAQRIIAANCDCGIRIAALTPGTYTADPARQAEQRFAGGGAAPNAVRITLTRERPLFFGSF
;
A
#
# COMPACT_ATOMS: atom_id res chain seq x y z
N MET A 1 -46.61 38.79 8.20
CA MET A 1 -47.51 37.86 7.46
C MET A 1 -46.83 37.16 6.27
N MET A 2 -45.88 37.82 5.58
CA MET A 2 -45.20 37.29 4.38
C MET A 2 -44.20 36.14 4.62
N ILE A 3 -43.52 36.12 5.78
CA ILE A 3 -42.56 35.06 6.15
C ILE A 3 -43.28 33.73 6.43
N ALA A 4 -44.42 33.78 7.14
CA ALA A 4 -45.20 32.59 7.48
C ALA A 4 -45.83 31.92 6.25
N SER A 5 -46.26 32.71 5.25
CA SER A 5 -46.79 32.17 3.99
C SER A 5 -45.67 31.59 3.11
N PHE A 6 -44.48 32.19 3.12
CA PHE A 6 -43.32 31.66 2.42
C PHE A 6 -42.87 30.32 3.00
N LEU A 7 -42.77 30.20 4.32
CA LEU A 7 -42.48 28.95 5.02
C LEU A 7 -43.53 27.86 4.76
N ARG A 8 -44.84 28.20 4.80
CA ARG A 8 -45.91 27.24 4.45
C ARG A 8 -45.83 26.75 3.01
N ARG A 9 -45.46 27.63 2.07
CA ARG A 9 -45.29 27.28 0.65
C ARG A 9 -44.06 26.40 0.43
N LEU A 10 -42.97 26.65 1.16
CA LEU A 10 -41.77 25.81 1.15
C LEU A 10 -42.06 24.40 1.67
N VAL A 11 -42.76 24.29 2.81
CA VAL A 11 -43.16 23.01 3.42
C VAL A 11 -44.14 22.21 2.55
N ARG A 12 -45.00 22.88 1.77
CA ARG A 12 -45.89 22.22 0.79
C ARG A 12 -45.20 21.83 -0.53
N HIS A 13 -43.95 22.25 -0.77
CA HIS A 13 -43.25 22.02 -2.03
C HIS A 13 -42.71 20.58 -2.11
N ARG A 14 -43.40 19.69 -2.84
CA ARG A 14 -43.04 18.26 -2.98
C ARG A 14 -41.92 17.98 -4.00
N GLY A 15 -41.37 19.02 -4.63
CA GLY A 15 -40.28 18.91 -5.62
C GLY A 15 -38.87 18.76 -5.02
N ALA A 16 -38.73 18.58 -3.70
CA ALA A 16 -37.44 18.49 -3.01
C ALA A 16 -36.65 17.18 -3.26
N SER A 17 -37.20 16.26 -4.06
CA SER A 17 -36.56 14.98 -4.37
C SER A 17 -35.17 15.15 -5.00
N ILE A 18 -35.00 16.15 -5.88
CA ILE A 18 -33.71 16.44 -6.52
C ILE A 18 -32.67 16.83 -5.47
N SER A 19 -33.01 17.74 -4.55
CA SER A 19 -32.08 18.17 -3.49
C SER A 19 -31.67 17.02 -2.57
N ILE A 20 -32.61 16.14 -2.22
CA ILE A 20 -32.33 14.96 -1.38
C ILE A 20 -31.40 14.00 -2.12
N THR A 21 -31.73 13.63 -3.36
CA THR A 21 -30.91 12.73 -4.18
C THR A 21 -29.51 13.31 -4.43
N THR A 22 -29.40 14.61 -4.72
CA THR A 22 -28.10 15.28 -4.90
C THR A 22 -27.28 15.28 -3.60
N THR A 23 -27.91 15.50 -2.45
CA THR A 23 -27.20 15.50 -1.16
C THR A 23 -26.60 14.13 -0.87
N PHE A 24 -27.39 13.06 -0.98
CA PHE A 24 -26.89 11.69 -0.77
C PHE A 24 -25.88 11.29 -1.86
N GLY A 25 -26.14 11.64 -3.12
CA GLY A 25 -25.24 11.37 -4.23
C GLY A 25 -23.87 12.02 -4.06
N MET A 26 -23.83 13.31 -3.71
CA MET A 26 -22.56 14.00 -3.45
C MET A 26 -21.86 13.47 -2.22
N THR A 27 -22.59 13.12 -1.17
CA THR A 27 -22.00 12.48 0.02
C THR A 27 -21.33 11.16 -0.34
N MET A 28 -22.00 10.31 -1.12
CA MET A 28 -21.46 9.04 -1.62
C MET A 28 -20.22 9.25 -2.49
N LEU A 29 -20.24 10.23 -3.39
CA LEU A 29 -19.11 10.55 -4.28
C LEU A 29 -17.89 11.05 -3.49
N ILE A 30 -18.10 11.94 -2.52
CA ILE A 30 -17.02 12.44 -1.64
C ILE A 30 -16.43 11.28 -0.83
N GLY A 31 -17.28 10.42 -0.24
CA GLY A 31 -16.82 9.24 0.50
C GLY A 31 -16.02 8.26 -0.38
N SER A 32 -16.47 8.05 -1.61
CA SER A 32 -15.79 7.18 -2.59
C SER A 32 -14.45 7.77 -3.04
N ALA A 33 -14.37 9.10 -3.22
CA ALA A 33 -13.13 9.79 -3.54
C ALA A 33 -12.12 9.70 -2.39
N ALA A 34 -12.56 9.91 -1.14
CA ALA A 34 -11.74 9.74 0.05
C ALA A 34 -11.16 8.31 0.15
N PHE A 35 -12.02 7.29 -0.04
CA PHE A 35 -11.60 5.89 -0.09
C PHE A 35 -10.58 5.60 -1.20
N ALA A 36 -10.80 6.15 -2.40
CA ALA A 36 -9.89 5.97 -3.53
C ALA A 36 -8.50 6.59 -3.26
N VAL A 37 -8.44 7.75 -2.61
CA VAL A 37 -7.17 8.40 -2.22
C VAL A 37 -6.39 7.52 -1.22
N ASP A 38 -7.06 7.01 -0.19
CA ASP A 38 -6.42 6.14 0.80
C ASP A 38 -5.86 4.87 0.16
N LEU A 39 -6.68 4.14 -0.59
CA LEU A 39 -6.25 2.89 -1.21
C LEU A 39 -5.18 3.13 -2.28
N GLY A 40 -5.32 4.20 -3.07
CA GLY A 40 -4.34 4.59 -4.08
C GLY A 40 -2.97 4.92 -3.47
N SER A 41 -2.96 5.64 -2.35
CA SER A 41 -1.72 5.97 -1.63
C SER A 41 -1.03 4.74 -1.05
N LEU A 42 -1.79 3.83 -0.42
CA LEU A 42 -1.26 2.56 0.10
C LEU A 42 -0.67 1.69 -1.01
N TYR A 43 -1.36 1.61 -2.15
CA TYR A 43 -0.91 0.80 -3.27
C TYR A 43 0.36 1.36 -3.91
N LEU A 44 0.45 2.69 -4.04
CA LEU A 44 1.66 3.37 -4.49
C LEU A 44 2.83 3.10 -3.54
N ASP A 45 2.61 3.24 -2.24
CA ASP A 45 3.64 3.00 -1.23
C ASP A 45 4.07 1.52 -1.19
N ARG A 46 3.15 0.57 -1.39
CA ARG A 46 3.46 -0.85 -1.54
C ARG A 46 4.38 -1.10 -2.75
N ARG A 47 4.09 -0.50 -3.90
CA ARG A 47 4.94 -0.64 -5.11
C ARG A 47 6.33 -0.06 -4.90
N LYS A 48 6.45 1.09 -4.23
CA LYS A 48 7.74 1.67 -3.86
C LYS A 48 8.52 0.73 -2.93
N LEU A 49 7.86 0.17 -1.92
CA LEU A 49 8.47 -0.76 -0.98
C LEU A 49 8.92 -2.06 -1.66
N GLN A 50 8.15 -2.56 -2.63
CA GLN A 50 8.54 -3.71 -3.46
C GLN A 50 9.82 -3.42 -4.25
N GLY A 51 9.94 -2.26 -4.91
CA GLY A 51 11.18 -1.90 -5.61
C GLY A 51 12.40 -1.82 -4.71
N ILE A 52 12.24 -1.30 -3.48
CA ILE A 52 13.31 -1.29 -2.47
C ILE A 52 13.67 -2.70 -2.02
N ALA A 53 12.66 -3.56 -1.79
CA ALA A 53 12.87 -4.96 -1.41
C ALA A 53 13.65 -5.73 -2.49
N ASP A 54 13.30 -5.55 -3.77
CA ASP A 54 13.99 -6.21 -4.88
C ASP A 54 15.44 -5.74 -5.00
N ALA A 55 15.69 -4.43 -4.88
CA ALA A 55 17.04 -3.88 -4.86
C ALA A 55 17.85 -4.39 -3.67
N ALA A 56 17.24 -4.46 -2.48
CA ALA A 56 17.88 -4.98 -1.28
C ALA A 56 18.19 -6.48 -1.39
N ALA A 57 17.27 -7.27 -1.97
CA ALA A 57 17.47 -8.70 -2.22
C ALA A 57 18.62 -8.96 -3.20
N MET A 58 18.70 -8.20 -4.30
CA MET A 58 19.79 -8.31 -5.27
C MET A 58 21.15 -7.92 -4.64
N ALA A 59 21.18 -6.83 -3.87
CA ALA A 59 22.40 -6.41 -3.16
C ALA A 59 22.86 -7.46 -2.14
N ALA A 60 21.91 -8.06 -1.41
CA ALA A 60 22.18 -9.12 -0.45
C ALA A 60 22.68 -10.41 -1.11
N ALA A 61 22.08 -10.82 -2.23
CA ALA A 61 22.51 -12.01 -2.98
C ALA A 61 23.92 -11.88 -3.56
N GLY A 62 24.38 -10.66 -3.88
CA GLY A 62 25.74 -10.40 -4.36
C GLY A 62 26.82 -10.43 -3.27
N ARG A 63 26.46 -10.57 -1.99
CA ARG A 63 27.39 -10.55 -0.84
C ARG A 63 27.07 -11.64 0.19
N PRO A 64 27.39 -12.91 -0.10
CA PRO A 64 27.21 -14.00 0.86
C PRO A 64 28.05 -13.73 2.12
N GLY A 65 27.44 -13.86 3.30
CA GLY A 65 28.03 -13.55 4.62
C GLY A 65 27.87 -12.11 5.10
N GLU A 66 27.47 -11.18 4.23
CA GLU A 66 27.15 -9.78 4.58
C GLU A 66 25.75 -9.37 4.12
N GLU A 67 24.83 -10.33 3.97
CA GLU A 67 23.52 -10.14 3.33
C GLU A 67 22.71 -9.04 4.01
N GLN A 68 22.69 -9.06 5.35
CA GLN A 68 21.95 -8.09 6.16
C GLN A 68 22.54 -6.68 6.02
N THR A 69 23.86 -6.54 6.06
CA THR A 69 24.56 -5.26 5.89
C THR A 69 24.33 -4.70 4.48
N ALA A 70 24.39 -5.55 3.46
CA ALA A 70 24.14 -5.16 2.07
C ALA A 70 22.70 -4.68 1.86
N ALA A 71 21.71 -5.41 2.38
CA ALA A 71 20.30 -5.01 2.34
C ALA A 71 20.06 -3.67 3.07
N GLN A 72 20.65 -3.50 4.26
CA GLN A 72 20.52 -2.27 5.05
C GLN A 72 21.09 -1.05 4.34
N ARG A 73 22.18 -1.19 3.57
CA ARG A 73 22.73 -0.06 2.78
C ARG A 73 21.73 0.44 1.73
N ILE A 74 21.02 -0.48 1.06
CA ILE A 74 19.98 -0.11 0.09
C ILE A 74 18.80 0.58 0.78
N ILE A 75 18.37 0.07 1.94
CA ILE A 75 17.28 0.67 2.71
C ILE A 75 17.68 2.08 3.19
N ALA A 76 18.88 2.23 3.75
CA ALA A 76 19.40 3.52 4.22
C ALA A 76 19.54 4.55 3.08
N ALA A 77 19.94 4.11 1.88
CA ALA A 77 20.04 4.99 0.71
C ALA A 77 18.67 5.54 0.26
N ASN A 78 17.57 4.86 0.58
CA ASN A 78 16.21 5.31 0.26
C ASN A 78 15.63 6.29 1.31
N CYS A 79 16.47 6.87 2.18
CA CYS A 79 16.12 7.86 3.22
C CYS A 79 14.99 7.38 4.14
N ASP A 80 15.30 6.37 4.94
CA ASP A 80 14.35 5.60 5.73
C ASP A 80 14.00 6.22 7.09
N CYS A 81 12.71 6.28 7.43
CA CYS A 81 12.23 6.56 8.79
C CYS A 81 11.24 5.50 9.30
N GLY A 82 10.93 4.46 8.52
CA GLY A 82 9.87 3.52 8.92
C GLY A 82 9.83 2.18 8.19
N ILE A 83 10.79 1.89 7.31
CA ILE A 83 10.97 0.59 6.69
C ILE A 83 11.70 -0.31 7.69
N ARG A 84 11.20 -1.52 7.89
CA ARG A 84 11.79 -2.53 8.77
C ARG A 84 11.92 -3.84 8.04
N ILE A 85 13.07 -4.49 8.19
CA ILE A 85 13.26 -5.87 7.75
C ILE A 85 12.52 -6.78 8.73
N ALA A 86 11.40 -7.35 8.30
CA ALA A 86 10.64 -8.31 9.09
C ALA A 86 11.24 -9.72 9.02
N ALA A 87 11.82 -10.08 7.88
CA ALA A 87 12.53 -11.34 7.68
C ALA A 87 13.59 -11.20 6.60
N LEU A 88 14.69 -11.92 6.76
CA LEU A 88 15.75 -12.07 5.76
C LEU A 88 16.23 -13.52 5.81
N THR A 89 16.12 -14.24 4.70
CA THR A 89 16.48 -15.65 4.59
C THR A 89 17.32 -15.86 3.34
N PRO A 90 18.62 -16.13 3.47
CA PRO A 90 19.45 -16.58 2.35
C PRO A 90 18.99 -17.96 1.88
N GLY A 91 19.16 -18.24 0.60
CA GLY A 91 18.72 -19.50 0.02
C GLY A 91 19.18 -19.71 -1.41
N THR A 92 18.65 -20.78 -2.01
CA THR A 92 18.88 -21.11 -3.42
C THR A 92 17.62 -20.84 -4.23
N TYR A 93 17.75 -20.06 -5.30
CA TYR A 93 16.73 -19.85 -6.31
C TYR A 93 17.03 -20.68 -7.56
N THR A 94 16.04 -21.47 -8.01
CA THR A 94 16.09 -22.26 -9.24
C THR A 94 15.10 -21.68 -10.25
N ALA A 95 15.63 -21.11 -11.34
CA ALA A 95 14.84 -20.49 -12.41
C ALA A 95 14.23 -21.53 -13.38
N ASP A 96 13.51 -22.52 -12.84
CA ASP A 96 12.84 -23.55 -13.61
C ASP A 96 11.38 -23.13 -13.92
N PRO A 97 11.00 -22.93 -15.20
CA PRO A 97 9.64 -22.56 -15.58
C PRO A 97 8.59 -23.62 -15.22
N ALA A 98 8.99 -24.90 -15.13
CA ALA A 98 8.08 -25.99 -14.79
C ALA A 98 7.72 -26.03 -13.31
N ARG A 99 8.51 -25.38 -12.44
CA ARG A 99 8.20 -25.22 -11.01
C ARG A 99 7.27 -24.04 -10.79
N GLN A 100 6.31 -24.22 -9.88
CA GLN A 100 5.50 -23.13 -9.33
C GLN A 100 6.41 -22.07 -8.71
N ALA A 101 6.06 -20.80 -8.84
CA ALA A 101 6.89 -19.68 -8.42
C ALA A 101 7.28 -19.77 -6.94
N GLU A 102 6.36 -20.24 -6.11
CA GLU A 102 6.51 -20.40 -4.66
C GLU A 102 7.56 -21.47 -4.30
N GLN A 103 7.77 -22.46 -5.18
CA GLN A 103 8.72 -23.56 -5.00
C GLN A 103 10.09 -23.28 -5.61
N ARG A 104 10.27 -22.14 -6.30
CA ARG A 104 11.56 -21.79 -6.92
C ARG A 104 12.61 -21.33 -5.91
N PHE A 105 12.20 -20.94 -4.71
CA PHE A 105 13.11 -20.54 -3.63
C PHE A 105 13.11 -21.59 -2.52
N ALA A 106 14.30 -22.11 -2.19
CA ALA A 106 14.55 -22.95 -1.03
C ALA A 106 15.45 -22.21 -0.05
N GLY A 107 15.04 -22.09 1.21
CA GLY A 107 15.85 -21.43 2.25
C GLY A 107 17.07 -22.27 2.64
N GLY A 108 18.19 -21.60 2.90
CA GLY A 108 19.47 -22.23 3.24
C GLY A 108 20.20 -22.84 2.03
N GLY A 109 21.08 -23.80 2.31
CA GLY A 109 21.95 -24.43 1.32
C GLY A 109 23.43 -24.05 1.49
N ALA A 110 24.32 -24.89 0.97
CA ALA A 110 25.77 -24.73 1.14
C ALA A 110 26.37 -23.55 0.35
N ALA A 111 25.67 -23.08 -0.69
CA ALA A 111 26.07 -21.95 -1.52
C ALA A 111 24.82 -21.14 -1.93
N PRO A 112 24.31 -20.25 -1.05
CA PRO A 112 23.13 -19.45 -1.35
C PRO A 112 23.41 -18.53 -2.54
N ASN A 113 22.47 -18.47 -3.49
CA ASN A 113 22.52 -17.59 -4.67
C ASN A 113 21.38 -16.56 -4.69
N ALA A 114 20.52 -16.56 -3.66
CA ALA A 114 19.38 -15.68 -3.55
C ALA A 114 19.08 -15.34 -2.09
N VAL A 115 18.37 -14.24 -1.86
CA VAL A 115 17.90 -13.83 -0.54
C VAL A 115 16.42 -13.49 -0.62
N ARG A 116 15.61 -14.13 0.24
CA ARG A 116 14.22 -13.74 0.46
C ARG A 116 14.19 -12.68 1.56
N ILE A 117 13.74 -11.48 1.22
CA ILE A 117 13.60 -10.38 2.17
C ILE A 117 12.13 -9.99 2.30
N THR A 118 11.68 -9.68 3.51
CA THR A 118 10.35 -9.12 3.78
C THR A 118 10.53 -7.76 4.43
N LEU A 119 10.10 -6.72 3.72
CA LEU A 119 10.09 -5.35 4.23
C LEU A 119 8.70 -4.97 4.69
N THR A 120 8.63 -4.23 5.78
CA THR A 120 7.38 -3.69 6.35
C THR A 120 7.52 -2.20 6.52
N ARG A 121 6.42 -1.46 6.36
CA ARG A 121 6.38 -0.01 6.60
C ARG A 121 4.98 0.38 7.03
N GLU A 122 4.88 1.08 8.16
CA GLU A 122 3.62 1.65 8.61
C GLU A 122 3.34 2.97 7.90
N ARG A 123 2.08 3.16 7.48
CA ARG A 123 1.62 4.37 6.79
C ARG A 123 0.24 4.76 7.32
N PRO A 124 0.06 5.98 7.81
CA PRO A 124 -1.26 6.46 8.20
C PRO A 124 -2.13 6.63 6.94
N LEU A 125 -3.44 6.39 7.10
CA LEU A 125 -4.44 6.72 6.08
C LEU A 125 -4.77 8.21 6.16
N PHE A 126 -5.12 8.82 5.02
CA PHE A 126 -5.53 10.21 4.99
C PHE A 126 -6.94 10.39 5.51
N PHE A 127 -7.87 9.49 5.19
CA PHE A 127 -9.28 9.60 5.58
C PHE A 127 -9.77 8.50 6.52
N GLY A 128 -9.14 7.32 6.50
CA GLY A 128 -9.48 6.19 7.38
C GLY A 128 -8.81 6.23 8.76
N SER A 129 -8.08 7.29 9.10
CA SER A 129 -7.39 7.43 10.40
C SER A 129 -8.15 8.31 11.41
N PHE A 130 -9.30 8.87 11.02
CA PHE A 130 -10.15 9.72 11.85
C PHE A 130 -11.22 8.93 12.61
#